data_AF-A0A2G2LZU0-F1
#
_entry.id   AF-A0A2G2LZU0-F1
#
_cell.length_a   1.000
_cell.length_b   1.000
_cell.length_c   1.000
_cell.angle_alpha   90.00
_cell.angle_beta   90.00
_cell.angle_gamma   90.00
#
_symmetry.space_group_name_H-M   'P 1'
#
loop_
_entity.id
_entity.type
_entity.pdbx_description
1 polymer ?
#
loop_
_entity_poly.entity_id
_entity_poly.type
_entity_poly.pdbx_seq_one_letter_code
_entity_poly.pdbx_strand_id
1 'polypeptide(L)' 'MATTAEGVETEQQRNELLKLKCDNIQGYFFSKPLSAKKFIEYYENNKNKQ' A
#
# COMPACT_ATOMS: atom_id res chain seq x y z
N MET A 1 -9.54 -11.26 13.30
CA MET A 1 -8.07 -11.12 13.19
C MET A 1 -7.79 -10.60 11.79
N ALA A 2 -7.06 -9.50 11.62
CA ALA A 2 -6.72 -8.95 10.31
C ALA A 2 -5.27 -9.31 9.96
N THR A 3 -5.03 -9.60 8.69
CA THR A 3 -3.73 -9.95 8.12
C THR A 3 -3.14 -8.76 7.37
N THR A 4 -1.85 -8.53 7.56
CA THR A 4 -1.09 -7.52 6.82
C THR A 4 0.06 -8.19 6.09
N ALA A 5 0.09 -8.06 4.77
CA ALA A 5 1.23 -8.47 3.96
C ALA A 5 2.18 -7.27 3.79
N GLU A 6 3.40 -7.41 4.31
CA GLU A 6 4.45 -6.40 4.23
C GLU A 6 5.47 -6.74 3.13
N GLY A 7 6.14 -5.73 2.58
CA GLY A 7 7.18 -5.92 1.56
C GLY A 7 6.67 -6.18 0.14
N VAL A 8 5.47 -5.71 -0.21
CA VAL A 8 4.94 -5.83 -1.58
C VAL A 8 5.57 -4.81 -2.52
N GLU A 9 6.21 -5.28 -3.57
CA GLU A 9 6.99 -4.46 -4.51
C GLU A 9 6.42 -4.49 -5.93
N THR A 10 5.68 -5.54 -6.31
CA THR A 10 5.17 -5.72 -7.67
C THR A 10 3.65 -5.83 -7.73
N GLU A 11 3.08 -5.48 -8.90
CA GLU A 11 1.65 -5.64 -9.16
C GLU A 11 1.20 -7.11 -9.05
N GLN A 12 2.05 -8.05 -9.49
CA GLN A 12 1.77 -9.47 -9.39
C GLN A 12 1.59 -9.91 -7.92
N GLN A 13 2.50 -9.51 -7.02
CA GLN A 13 2.39 -9.81 -5.59
C GLN A 13 1.10 -9.24 -4.99
N ARG A 14 0.79 -7.97 -5.31
CA ARG A 14 -0.45 -7.32 -4.87
C ARG A 14 -1.69 -8.09 -5.34
N ASN A 15 -1.70 -8.52 -6.59
CA ASN A 15 -2.84 -9.24 -7.17
C ASN A 15 -3.03 -10.63 -6.57
N GLU A 16 -1.95 -11.36 -6.27
CA GLU A 16 -2.05 -12.66 -5.57
C GLU A 16 -2.57 -12.49 -4.13
N LEU A 17 -2.09 -11.50 -3.39
CA LEU A 17 -2.53 -11.24 -2.02
C LEU A 17 -4.02 -10.87 -1.95
N LEU A 18 -4.54 -10.16 -2.94
CA LEU A 18 -5.98 -9.88 -3.03
C LEU A 18 -6.82 -11.14 -3.31
N LYS A 19 -6.35 -12.05 -4.17
CA LYS A 19 -7.04 -13.32 -4.40
C LYS A 19 -7.10 -14.17 -3.13
N LEU A 20 -6.03 -14.12 -2.32
CA LEU A 20 -5.95 -14.76 -1.01
C LEU A 20 -6.76 -14.04 0.09
N LYS A 21 -7.41 -12.92 -0.24
CA LYS A 21 -8.18 -12.09 0.70
C LYS A 21 -7.34 -11.57 1.87
N CYS A 22 -6.09 -11.18 1.63
CA CYS A 22 -5.31 -10.44 2.62
C CYS A 22 -5.94 -9.07 2.87
N ASP A 23 -6.08 -8.69 4.15
CA ASP A 23 -6.87 -7.51 4.54
C ASP A 23 -6.13 -6.21 4.22
N ASN A 24 -4.82 -6.17 4.51
CA ASN A 24 -3.99 -4.98 4.32
C ASN A 24 -2.70 -5.31 3.57
N ILE A 25 -2.22 -4.36 2.78
CA ILE A 25 -1.01 -4.52 1.99
C ILE A 25 -0.11 -3.30 2.21
N GLN A 26 1.17 -3.55 2.49
CA GLN A 26 2.20 -2.53 2.62
C GLN A 26 3.42 -2.91 1.77
N GLY A 27 4.00 -1.93 1.09
CA GLY A 27 5.30 -2.10 0.44
C GLY A 27 5.58 -1.04 -0.61
N TYR A 28 6.75 -1.16 -1.25
CA TYR A 28 7.26 -0.18 -2.20
C TYR A 28 6.44 -0.09 -3.49
N PHE A 29 5.58 -1.08 -3.75
CA PHE A 29 4.56 -0.99 -4.78
C PHE A 29 3.70 0.28 -4.62
N PHE A 30 3.39 0.67 -3.38
CA PHE A 30 2.61 1.89 -3.09
C PHE A 30 3.52 3.10 -2.89
N SER A 31 4.50 2.97 -1.99
CA SER A 31 5.47 4.02 -1.67
C SER A 31 6.61 3.46 -0.82
N LYS A 32 7.79 4.07 -0.93
CA LYS A 32 8.87 3.90 0.07
C LYS A 32 8.49 4.61 1.39
N PRO A 33 9.18 4.36 2.52
CA PRO A 33 8.98 5.13 3.73
C PRO A 33 9.12 6.63 3.45
N LEU A 34 8.11 7.39 3.86
CA LEU A 34 8.03 8.83 3.63
C LEU A 34 8.31 9.58 4.93
N SER A 35 8.91 10.76 4.83
CA SER A 35 8.89 11.72 5.94
C SER A 35 7.47 12.23 6.15
N ALA A 36 7.17 12.76 7.35
CA ALA A 36 5.85 13.29 7.68
C ALA A 36 5.33 14.29 6.63
N LYS A 37 6.18 15.23 6.18
CA LYS A 37 5.82 16.20 5.14
C LYS A 37 5.42 15.52 3.82
N LYS A 38 6.23 14.57 3.34
CA LYS A 38 5.97 13.83 2.10
C LYS A 38 4.74 12.94 2.23
N PHE A 39 4.46 12.41 3.42
CA PHE A 39 3.25 11.63 3.67
C PHE A 39 1.99 12.49 3.55
N ILE A 40 1.98 13.70 4.11
CA ILE A 40 0.84 14.63 3.98
C ILE A 40 0.57 14.93 2.50
N GLU A 41 1.62 15.26 1.73
CA GLU A 41 1.51 15.49 0.29
C GLU A 41 0.99 14.25 -0.46
N TYR A 42 1.52 13.07 -0.15
CA TYR A 42 1.08 11.80 -0.72
C TYR A 42 -0.40 11.53 -0.40
N TYR A 43 -0.81 11.72 0.84
CA TYR A 43 -2.18 11.46 1.29
C TYR A 43 -3.19 12.38 0.62
N GLU A 44 -2.94 13.70 0.61
CA GLU A 44 -3.85 14.67 -0.03
C GLU A 44 -3.95 14.45 -1.55
N ASN A 45 -2.86 14.06 -2.22
CA ASN A 45 -2.88 13.73 -3.66
C ASN A 45 -3.70 12.48 -4.00
N ASN A 46 -3.79 11.52 -3.07
CA ASN A 46 -4.53 10.27 -3.28
C ASN A 46 -5.98 10.33 -2.80
N LYS A 47 -6.34 11.34 -2.00
CA LYS A 47 -7.69 11.58 -1.46
C LYS A 47 -8.76 11.78 -2.55
N ASN A 48 -8.35 12.28 -3.72
CA ASN A 48 -9.23 12.60 -4.85
C ASN A 48 -9.34 11.47 -5.89
N LYS A 49 -8.74 10.30 -5.63
CA LYS A 49 -8.69 9.15 -6.57
C LYS A 49 -9.59 7.99 -6.15
N GLN A 50 -10.46 8.19 -5.17
CA GLN A 50 -11.39 7.20 -4.65
C GLN A 50 -12.83 7.51 -5.06
#